data_AF-A0A2T2SE35-F1
#
_entry.id   AF-A0A2T2SE35-F1
#
_cell.length_a   1.000
_cell.length_b   1.000
_cell.length_c   1.000
_cell.angle_alpha   90.00
_cell.angle_beta   90.00
_cell.angle_gamma   90.00
#
_symmetry.space_group_name_H-M   'P 1'
#
loop_
_entity.id
_entity.type
_entity.pdbx_description
1 polymer ?
#
loop_
_entity_poly.entity_id
_entity_poly.type
_entity_poly.pdbx_seq_one_letter_code
_entity_poly.pdbx_strand_id
1 'polypeptide(L)'
;IFFVGFFLATFTSAVLITEVSVTTLNEETQWSREQTVFGVCAIIWLVGLASAHPNGYLGFLDFVFGNFGLPLAALAIIGTIGWSLSPEKLRVIEVNRNAGIYIGPRWNVIVRYVIPVVMVFILGNYAWSSFGSPRMIAGVGVLVAFPLFGYLLMQVLEANPTPRSP
;
A
#
# COMPACT_ATOMS: atom_id res chain seq x y z
N ILE A 1 -23.54 -23.10 -5.18
CA ILE A 1 -22.95 -22.64 -3.89
C ILE A 1 -21.50 -22.22 -4.06
N PHE A 2 -20.61 -23.05 -4.66
CA PHE A 2 -19.18 -22.71 -4.86
C PHE A 2 -18.93 -21.32 -5.47
N PHE A 3 -19.46 -21.04 -6.68
CA PHE A 3 -19.25 -19.75 -7.35
C PHE A 3 -19.87 -18.56 -6.60
N VAL A 4 -20.99 -18.77 -5.91
CA VAL A 4 -21.62 -17.74 -5.07
C VAL A 4 -20.71 -17.42 -3.88
N GLY A 5 -20.14 -18.44 -3.24
CA GLY A 5 -19.16 -18.24 -2.16
C GLY A 5 -17.92 -17.49 -2.63
N PHE A 6 -17.36 -17.88 -3.79
CA PHE A 6 -16.21 -17.18 -4.38
C PHE A 6 -16.55 -15.72 -4.70
N PHE A 7 -17.71 -15.47 -5.31
CA PHE A 7 -18.19 -14.12 -5.60
C PHE A 7 -18.32 -13.27 -4.33
N LEU A 8 -18.92 -13.80 -3.26
CA LEU A 8 -19.06 -13.06 -2.00
C LEU A 8 -17.70 -12.75 -1.36
N ALA A 9 -16.75 -13.69 -1.41
CA ALA A 9 -15.40 -13.50 -0.88
C ALA A 9 -14.62 -12.42 -1.65
N THR A 10 -14.67 -12.43 -2.98
CA THR A 10 -14.00 -11.42 -3.81
C THR A 10 -14.70 -10.06 -3.73
N PHE A 11 -16.03 -10.04 -3.70
CA PHE A 11 -16.83 -8.82 -3.58
C PHE A 11 -16.55 -8.07 -2.27
N THR A 12 -16.57 -8.77 -1.14
CA THR A 12 -16.26 -8.16 0.16
C THR A 12 -14.82 -7.64 0.23
N SER A 13 -13.85 -8.37 -0.33
CA SER A 13 -12.46 -7.91 -0.44
C SER A 13 -12.32 -6.67 -1.33
N ALA A 14 -13.03 -6.63 -2.46
CA ALA A 14 -13.01 -5.50 -3.38
C ALA A 14 -13.58 -4.22 -2.73
N VAL A 15 -14.65 -4.34 -1.94
CA VAL A 15 -15.21 -3.21 -1.18
C VAL A 15 -14.17 -2.67 -0.17
N LEU A 16 -13.51 -3.55 0.59
CA LEU A 16 -12.52 -3.13 1.60
C LEU A 16 -11.31 -2.42 0.98
N ILE A 17 -10.77 -2.94 -0.13
CA ILE A 17 -9.63 -2.31 -0.81
C ILE A 17 -10.04 -0.96 -1.42
N THR A 18 -11.26 -0.86 -1.95
CA THR A 18 -11.77 0.38 -2.55
C THR A 18 -11.97 1.47 -1.49
N GLU A 19 -12.43 1.12 -0.28
CA GLU A 19 -12.68 2.08 0.80
C GLU A 19 -11.42 2.82 1.24
N VAL A 20 -10.24 2.19 1.19
CA VAL A 20 -8.97 2.86 1.51
C VAL A 20 -8.73 4.02 0.55
N SER A 21 -8.89 3.80 -0.76
CA SER A 21 -8.74 4.86 -1.76
C SER A 21 -9.81 5.95 -1.63
N VAL A 22 -11.06 5.55 -1.35
CA VAL A 22 -12.18 6.50 -1.17
C VAL A 22 -11.96 7.39 0.04
N THR A 23 -11.57 6.82 1.18
CA THR A 23 -11.33 7.59 2.41
C THR A 23 -10.14 8.52 2.26
N THR A 24 -9.01 8.04 1.71
CA THR A 24 -7.85 8.90 1.45
C THR A 24 -8.21 10.08 0.53
N LEU A 25 -8.89 9.83 -0.59
CA LEU A 25 -9.27 10.92 -1.49
C LEU A 25 -10.34 11.82 -0.89
N ASN A 26 -11.28 11.30 -0.10
CA ASN A 26 -12.31 12.11 0.53
C ASN A 26 -11.75 13.02 1.63
N GLU A 27 -10.69 12.60 2.32
CA GLU A 27 -10.00 13.39 3.34
C GLU A 27 -9.08 14.44 2.72
N GLU A 28 -8.34 14.09 1.66
CA GLU A 28 -7.37 14.97 1.00
C GLU A 28 -8.02 15.93 -0.02
N THR A 29 -9.24 15.63 -0.48
CA THR A 29 -10.00 16.48 -1.41
C THR A 29 -11.24 17.05 -0.74
N GLN A 30 -11.81 18.13 -1.31
CA GLN A 30 -13.07 18.71 -0.82
C GLN A 30 -14.30 18.06 -1.49
N TRP A 31 -14.16 16.86 -2.07
CA TRP A 31 -15.26 16.19 -2.77
C TRP A 31 -16.26 15.55 -1.81
N SER A 32 -17.52 15.42 -2.24
CA SER A 32 -18.49 14.65 -1.48
C SER A 32 -18.13 13.15 -1.50
N ARG A 33 -18.59 12.40 -0.48
CA ARG A 33 -18.36 10.95 -0.40
C ARG A 33 -18.88 10.23 -1.65
N GLU A 34 -20.06 10.61 -2.12
CA GLU A 34 -20.67 10.03 -3.32
C GLU A 34 -19.81 10.27 -4.57
N GLN A 35 -19.37 11.50 -4.79
CA GLN A 35 -18.50 11.84 -5.92
C GLN A 35 -17.18 11.05 -5.87
N THR A 36 -16.60 10.90 -4.68
CA THR A 36 -15.34 10.18 -4.48
C THR A 36 -15.50 8.69 -4.80
N VAL A 37 -16.58 8.06 -4.34
CA VAL A 37 -16.88 6.65 -4.62
C VAL A 37 -17.02 6.42 -6.13
N PHE A 38 -17.83 7.23 -6.82
CA PHE A 38 -17.99 7.10 -8.27
C PHE A 38 -16.67 7.32 -9.01
N GLY A 39 -15.88 8.32 -8.62
CA GLY A 39 -14.57 8.59 -9.22
C GLY A 39 -13.60 7.42 -9.07
N VAL A 40 -13.44 6.89 -7.85
CA VAL A 40 -12.56 5.74 -7.59
C VAL A 40 -13.02 4.51 -8.35
N CYS A 41 -14.31 4.16 -8.28
CA CYS A 41 -14.86 3.00 -9.00
C CYS A 41 -14.70 3.13 -10.51
N ALA A 42 -14.89 4.33 -11.07
CA ALA A 42 -14.69 4.57 -12.50
C ALA A 42 -13.22 4.38 -12.90
N ILE A 43 -12.27 4.88 -12.12
CA ILE A 43 -10.83 4.69 -12.37
C ILE A 43 -10.47 3.20 -12.30
N ILE A 44 -10.90 2.49 -11.25
CA ILE A 44 -10.67 1.05 -11.10
C ILE A 44 -11.25 0.29 -12.29
N TRP A 45 -12.47 0.63 -12.72
CA TRP A 45 -13.11 0.01 -13.88
C TRP A 45 -12.33 0.27 -15.17
N LEU A 46 -11.92 1.51 -15.44
CA LEU A 46 -11.15 1.88 -16.63
C LEU A 46 -9.81 1.16 -16.71
N VAL A 47 -9.06 1.12 -15.60
CA VAL A 47 -7.79 0.37 -15.52
C VAL A 47 -8.06 -1.13 -15.66
N GLY A 48 -9.16 -1.61 -15.07
CA GLY A 48 -9.59 -3.00 -15.13
C GLY A 48 -9.92 -3.50 -16.53
N LEU A 49 -10.37 -2.63 -17.45
CA LEU A 49 -10.70 -3.00 -18.84
C LEU A 49 -9.53 -3.67 -19.56
N ALA A 50 -8.29 -3.28 -19.26
CA ALA A 50 -7.10 -3.89 -19.85
C ALA A 50 -6.94 -5.39 -19.49
N SER A 51 -7.60 -5.85 -18.42
CA SER A 51 -7.63 -7.27 -18.02
C SER A 51 -8.40 -8.15 -19.00
N ALA A 52 -9.26 -7.57 -19.85
CA ALA A 52 -9.93 -8.31 -20.93
C ALA A 52 -8.98 -8.70 -22.08
N HIS A 53 -7.76 -8.15 -22.11
CA HIS A 53 -6.79 -8.46 -23.16
C HIS A 53 -6.13 -9.82 -22.89
N PRO A 54 -6.00 -10.71 -23.91
CA PRO A 54 -5.42 -12.04 -23.75
C PRO A 54 -3.92 -12.08 -23.38
N ASN A 55 -3.23 -10.94 -23.32
CA ASN A 55 -1.77 -10.87 -23.19
C ASN A 55 -1.28 -11.02 -21.73
N GLY A 56 -2.11 -11.55 -20.83
CA GLY A 56 -1.74 -11.74 -19.43
C GLY A 56 -1.52 -10.43 -18.65
N TYR A 57 -2.16 -9.33 -19.07
CA TYR A 57 -2.01 -8.01 -18.45
C TYR A 57 -2.31 -8.04 -16.94
N LEU A 58 -3.42 -8.70 -16.56
CA LEU A 58 -3.80 -8.85 -15.15
C LEU A 58 -2.72 -9.60 -14.36
N GLY A 59 -2.17 -10.68 -14.91
CA GLY A 59 -1.08 -11.44 -14.26
C GLY A 59 0.23 -10.67 -14.17
N PHE A 60 0.50 -9.76 -15.11
CA PHE A 60 1.62 -8.85 -15.03
C PHE A 60 1.44 -7.83 -13.89
N LEU A 61 0.27 -7.19 -13.80
CA LEU A 61 -0.02 -6.23 -12.72
C LEU A 61 -0.02 -6.92 -11.35
N ASP A 62 -0.63 -8.10 -11.25
CA ASP A 62 -0.64 -8.90 -10.03
C ASP A 62 0.78 -9.25 -9.58
N PHE A 63 1.65 -9.66 -10.50
CA PHE A 63 3.06 -9.88 -10.18
C PHE A 63 3.76 -8.61 -9.71
N VAL A 64 3.62 -7.49 -10.43
CA VAL A 64 4.33 -6.25 -10.13
C VAL A 64 3.86 -5.66 -8.80
N PHE A 65 2.56 -5.46 -8.62
CA PHE A 65 2.03 -4.83 -7.41
C PHE A 65 1.90 -5.80 -6.24
N GLY A 66 1.56 -7.06 -6.48
CA GLY A 66 1.44 -8.08 -5.43
C GLY A 66 2.79 -8.48 -4.85
N ASN A 67 3.80 -8.72 -5.70
CA ASN A 67 5.10 -9.23 -5.22
C ASN A 67 6.10 -8.13 -4.86
N PHE A 68 5.99 -6.93 -5.45
CA PHE A 68 6.90 -5.82 -5.16
C PHE A 68 6.20 -4.65 -4.45
N GLY A 69 5.01 -4.26 -4.92
CA GLY A 69 4.25 -3.15 -4.35
C GLY A 69 3.80 -3.36 -2.90
N LEU A 70 3.20 -4.51 -2.58
CA LEU A 70 2.71 -4.79 -1.22
C LEU A 70 3.84 -4.87 -0.19
N PRO A 71 4.97 -5.59 -0.42
CA PRO A 71 6.07 -5.57 0.53
C PRO A 71 6.70 -4.17 0.68
N LEU A 72 6.75 -3.38 -0.40
CA LEU A 72 7.20 -1.98 -0.35
C LEU A 72 6.30 -1.13 0.53
N ALA A 73 4.98 -1.23 0.36
CA ALA A 73 4.01 -0.50 1.19
C ALA A 73 4.15 -0.90 2.67
N ALA A 74 4.30 -2.20 2.95
CA ALA A 74 4.56 -2.69 4.30
C ALA A 74 5.86 -2.13 4.88
N LEU A 75 6.95 -2.09 4.10
CA LEU A 75 8.22 -1.48 4.49
C LEU A 75 8.12 0.02 4.71
N ALA A 76 7.31 0.75 3.93
CA ALA A 76 7.09 2.18 4.14
C ALA A 76 6.36 2.45 5.46
N ILE A 77 5.28 1.71 5.73
CA ILE A 77 4.49 1.85 6.97
C ILE A 77 5.34 1.47 8.19
N ILE A 78 5.94 0.28 8.18
CA ILE A 78 6.75 -0.21 9.30
C ILE A 78 8.07 0.56 9.41
N GLY A 79 8.62 1.05 8.31
CA GLY A 79 9.75 1.99 8.27
C GLY A 79 9.45 3.25 9.09
N THR A 80 8.30 3.84 8.83
CA THR A 80 7.84 5.04 9.54
C THR A 80 7.61 4.73 11.03
N ILE A 81 6.94 3.64 11.36
CA ILE A 81 6.66 3.27 12.76
C ILE A 81 7.94 2.88 13.52
N GLY A 82 8.78 2.07 12.88
CA GLY A 82 9.99 1.43 13.44
C GLY A 82 11.09 2.41 13.80
N TRP A 83 11.26 3.45 12.97
CA TRP A 83 12.41 4.36 13.07
C TRP A 83 12.04 5.84 13.21
N SER A 84 10.85 6.29 12.77
CA SER A 84 10.42 7.69 12.92
C SER A 84 9.55 7.89 14.17
N LEU A 85 8.47 7.13 14.32
CA LEU A 85 7.47 7.32 15.39
C LEU A 85 7.79 6.58 16.71
N SER A 86 8.82 5.72 16.72
CA SER A 86 9.21 4.83 17.83
C SER A 86 8.12 3.79 18.21
N PRO A 87 8.35 2.48 18.00
CA PRO A 87 7.36 1.43 18.25
C PRO A 87 6.81 1.42 19.68
N GLU A 88 7.63 1.78 20.66
CA GLU A 88 7.22 1.81 22.05
C GLU A 88 6.10 2.82 22.33
N LYS A 89 6.22 4.02 21.75
CA LYS A 89 5.20 5.07 21.90
C LYS A 89 3.88 4.61 21.30
N LEU A 90 3.92 4.07 20.08
CA LEU A 90 2.72 3.56 19.40
C LEU A 90 2.09 2.39 20.18
N ARG A 91 2.91 1.47 20.71
CA ARG A 91 2.42 0.34 21.50
C ARG A 91 1.67 0.80 22.76
N VAL A 92 2.19 1.80 23.47
CA VAL A 92 1.61 2.25 24.74
C VAL A 92 0.41 3.18 24.52
N ILE A 93 0.51 4.10 23.55
CA ILE A 93 -0.47 5.18 23.34
C ILE A 93 -1.66 4.72 22.49
N GLU A 94 -1.44 3.87 21.50
CA GLU A 94 -2.50 3.41 20.60
C GLU A 94 -2.88 1.96 20.87
N VAL A 95 -1.91 1.06 20.80
CA VAL A 95 -2.19 -0.38 20.79
C VAL A 95 -2.72 -0.87 22.13
N ASN A 96 -2.06 -0.52 23.25
CA ASN A 96 -2.48 -0.94 24.59
C ASN A 96 -3.57 -0.05 25.21
N ARG A 97 -3.95 1.07 24.57
CA ARG A 97 -4.94 2.01 25.13
C ARG A 97 -6.34 1.40 25.21
N ASN A 98 -6.72 0.61 24.21
CA ASN A 98 -8.03 -0.07 24.14
C ASN A 98 -7.90 -1.58 23.89
N ALA A 99 -6.72 -2.17 24.08
CA ALA A 99 -6.56 -3.61 23.88
C ALA A 99 -7.17 -4.41 25.03
N GLY A 100 -7.97 -5.42 24.70
CA GLY A 100 -8.45 -6.41 25.67
C GLY A 100 -7.33 -7.30 26.24
N ILE A 101 -6.12 -7.26 25.65
CA ILE A 101 -4.95 -8.04 26.06
C ILE A 101 -3.71 -7.13 26.00
N TYR A 102 -2.88 -7.18 27.05
CA TYR A 102 -1.64 -6.40 27.11
C TYR A 102 -0.58 -6.92 26.13
N ILE A 103 -0.10 -6.04 25.25
CA ILE A 103 0.98 -6.33 24.31
C ILE A 103 2.32 -5.92 24.91
N GLY A 104 3.20 -6.89 25.10
CA GLY A 104 4.51 -6.71 25.74
C GLY A 104 5.61 -6.14 24.81
N PRO A 105 6.81 -5.85 25.37
CA PRO A 105 7.90 -5.19 24.65
C PRO A 105 8.47 -5.96 23.44
N ARG A 106 8.25 -7.28 23.38
CA ARG A 106 8.69 -8.12 22.24
C ARG A 106 8.08 -7.66 20.92
N TRP A 107 6.89 -7.06 20.97
CA TRP A 107 6.23 -6.48 19.79
C TRP A 107 7.10 -5.40 19.13
N ASN A 108 7.83 -4.59 19.91
CA ASN A 108 8.73 -3.57 19.38
C ASN A 108 9.85 -4.18 18.52
N VAL A 109 10.40 -5.32 18.95
CA VAL A 109 11.46 -6.03 18.20
C VAL A 109 10.91 -6.61 16.91
N ILE A 110 9.69 -7.15 16.96
CA ILE A 110 9.02 -7.70 15.77
C ILE A 110 8.81 -6.60 14.73
N VAL A 111 8.23 -5.47 15.14
CA VAL A 111 7.94 -4.33 14.25
C VAL A 111 9.24 -3.72 13.71
N ARG A 112 10.25 -3.50 14.56
CA ARG A 112 11.47 -2.79 14.15
C ARG A 112 12.43 -3.64 13.34
N TYR A 113 12.46 -4.96 13.54
CA TYR A 113 13.48 -5.82 12.94
C TYR A 113 12.90 -7.01 12.18
N VAL A 114 11.98 -7.78 12.77
CA VAL A 114 11.50 -9.03 12.16
C VAL A 114 10.71 -8.74 10.88
N ILE A 115 9.71 -7.85 10.93
CA ILE A 115 8.88 -7.53 9.77
C ILE A 115 9.73 -6.96 8.62
N PRO A 116 10.60 -5.95 8.85
CA PRO A 116 11.45 -5.42 7.78
C PRO A 116 12.38 -6.47 7.16
N VAL A 117 13.03 -7.31 7.97
CA VAL A 117 13.93 -8.36 7.47
C VAL A 117 13.17 -9.36 6.60
N VAL A 118 11.99 -9.80 7.03
CA VAL A 118 11.14 -10.72 6.24
C VAL A 118 10.70 -10.06 4.94
N MET A 119 10.28 -8.80 4.95
CA MET A 119 9.86 -8.09 3.73
C MET A 119 11.02 -7.92 2.74
N VAL A 120 12.21 -7.56 3.22
CA VAL A 120 13.43 -7.46 2.38
C VAL A 120 13.80 -8.81 1.80
N PHE A 121 13.71 -9.88 2.61
CA PHE A 121 13.95 -11.25 2.13
C PHE A 121 12.97 -11.66 1.03
N ILE A 122 11.67 -11.39 1.21
CA ILE A 122 10.63 -11.69 0.21
C ILE A 122 10.90 -10.93 -1.09
N LEU A 123 11.21 -9.63 -1.01
CA LEU A 123 11.56 -8.82 -2.19
C LEU A 123 12.81 -9.37 -2.90
N GLY A 124 13.84 -9.71 -2.14
CA GLY A 124 15.06 -10.32 -2.68
C GLY A 124 14.79 -11.65 -3.38
N ASN A 125 13.93 -12.49 -2.79
CA ASN A 125 13.53 -13.77 -3.39
C ASN A 125 12.75 -13.57 -4.70
N TYR A 126 11.80 -12.63 -4.75
CA TYR A 126 11.09 -12.33 -5.99
C TYR A 126 12.00 -11.75 -7.07
N ALA A 127 12.92 -10.86 -6.69
CA ALA A 127 13.91 -10.32 -7.62
C ALA A 127 14.84 -11.42 -8.16
N TRP A 128 15.28 -12.35 -7.30
CA TRP A 128 16.13 -13.47 -7.68
C TRP A 128 15.41 -14.48 -8.58
N SER A 129 14.21 -14.93 -8.17
CA SER A 129 13.43 -15.93 -8.90
C SER A 129 13.02 -15.46 -10.31
N SER A 130 12.89 -14.15 -10.49
CA SER A 130 12.43 -13.54 -11.75
C SER A 130 13.54 -12.81 -12.49
N PHE A 131 14.80 -13.12 -12.18
CA PHE A 131 15.96 -12.41 -12.69
C PHE A 131 16.00 -12.36 -14.22
N GLY A 132 16.20 -11.16 -14.78
CA GLY A 132 16.26 -10.94 -16.23
C GLY A 132 14.91 -10.91 -16.95
N SER A 133 13.79 -11.09 -16.25
CA SER A 133 12.45 -11.01 -16.86
C SER A 133 11.93 -9.57 -16.96
N PRO A 134 11.08 -9.24 -17.96
CA PRO A 134 10.41 -7.94 -18.03
C PRO A 134 9.59 -7.60 -16.78
N ARG A 135 9.05 -8.62 -16.11
CA ARG A 135 8.25 -8.48 -14.89
C ARG A 135 9.10 -8.02 -13.70
N MET A 136 10.32 -8.53 -13.57
CA MET A 136 11.26 -8.06 -12.55
C MET A 136 11.64 -6.60 -12.78
N ILE A 137 11.96 -6.21 -14.02
CA ILE A 137 12.33 -4.83 -14.34
C ILE A 137 11.20 -3.88 -13.95
N ALA A 138 9.95 -4.24 -14.26
CA ALA A 138 8.78 -3.47 -13.85
C ALA A 138 8.60 -3.44 -12.32
N GLY A 139 8.78 -4.56 -11.63
CA GLY A 139 8.72 -4.65 -10.16
C GLY A 139 9.76 -3.77 -9.47
N VAL A 140 11.02 -3.82 -9.92
CA VAL A 140 12.10 -2.94 -9.44
C VAL A 140 11.82 -1.48 -9.81
N GLY A 141 11.25 -1.25 -10.99
CA GLY A 141 10.74 0.07 -11.39
C GLY A 141 9.78 0.65 -10.37
N VAL A 142 8.80 -0.13 -9.89
CA VAL A 142 7.87 0.29 -8.82
C VAL A 142 8.61 0.59 -7.51
N LEU A 143 9.56 -0.27 -7.10
CA LEU A 143 10.36 -0.06 -5.87
C LEU A 143 11.09 1.28 -5.86
N VAL A 144 11.57 1.73 -7.03
CA VAL A 144 12.36 2.96 -7.17
C VAL A 144 11.46 4.16 -7.47
N ALA A 145 10.46 3.99 -8.33
CA ALA A 145 9.58 5.08 -8.76
C ALA A 145 8.72 5.61 -7.62
N PHE A 146 8.19 4.75 -6.73
CA PHE A 146 7.33 5.20 -5.63
C PHE A 146 8.04 6.15 -4.67
N PRO A 147 9.21 5.79 -4.09
CA PRO A 147 9.96 6.70 -3.23
C PRO A 147 10.45 7.96 -3.96
N LEU A 148 10.91 7.83 -5.20
CA LEU A 148 11.34 8.97 -6.00
C LEU A 148 10.20 9.95 -6.28
N PHE A 149 9.03 9.43 -6.66
CA PHE A 149 7.85 10.25 -6.90
C PHE A 149 7.43 10.99 -5.62
N GLY A 150 7.40 10.30 -4.48
CA GLY A 150 7.14 10.93 -3.18
C GLY A 150 8.14 12.04 -2.85
N TYR A 151 9.43 11.79 -3.09
CA TYR A 151 10.48 12.79 -2.88
C TYR A 151 10.32 14.00 -3.80
N LEU A 152 10.09 13.80 -5.10
CA LEU A 152 9.88 14.87 -6.07
C LEU A 152 8.62 15.68 -5.78
N LEU A 153 7.54 15.01 -5.37
CA LEU A 153 6.30 15.68 -4.98
C LEU A 153 6.53 16.61 -3.79
N MET A 154 7.24 16.14 -2.75
CA MET A 154 7.59 16.99 -1.60
C MET A 154 8.43 18.19 -2.03
N GLN A 155 9.40 18.01 -2.92
CA GLN A 155 10.20 19.14 -3.43
C GLN A 155 9.35 20.19 -4.15
N VAL A 156 8.39 19.77 -4.98
CA VAL A 156 7.51 20.70 -5.71
C VAL A 156 6.57 21.45 -4.76
N LEU A 157 6.07 20.76 -3.72
CA LEU A 157 5.22 21.37 -2.70
C LEU A 157 5.99 22.35 -1.82
N GLU A 158 7.22 22.02 -1.42
CA GLU A 158 8.09 22.90 -0.64
C GLU A 158 8.60 24.11 -1.46
N ALA A 159 8.75 23.97 -2.78
CA ALA A 159 9.13 25.06 -3.67
C ALA A 159 8.04 26.14 -3.84
N ASN A 160 6.78 25.84 -3.49
CA ASN A 160 5.67 26.79 -3.51
C ASN A 160 5.08 26.97 -2.10
N PRO A 161 5.74 27.72 -1.20
CA PRO A 161 5.18 28.01 0.11
C PRO A 161 3.90 28.84 -0.05
N THR A 162 2.74 28.23 0.22
CA THR A 162 1.52 28.99 0.45
C THR A 162 1.77 29.93 1.63
N PRO A 163 1.44 31.23 1.52
CA PRO A 163 1.60 32.14 2.64
C PRO A 163 0.71 31.62 3.78
N ARG A 164 1.33 31.17 4.86
CA ARG A 164 0.63 30.84 6.11
C ARG A 164 -0.07 32.11 6.57
N SER A 165 -1.40 32.16 6.42
CA SER A 165 -2.20 33.21 7.04
C SER A 165 -2.03 33.11 8.57
N PRO A 166 -1.87 34.25 9.26
CA PRO A 166 -1.59 34.30 10.70
C PRO A 166 -2.72 33.72 11.57
#